data_AF-K2RTI9-F1
#
_entry.id   AF-K2RTI9-F1
#
_cell.length_a   1.000
_cell.length_b   1.000
_cell.length_c   1.000
_cell.angle_alpha   90.00
_cell.angle_beta   90.00
_cell.angle_gamma   90.00
#
_symmetry.space_group_name_H-M   'P 1'
#
loop_
_entity.id
_entity.type
_entity.pdbx_description
1 polymer ?
#
loop_
_entity_poly.entity_id
_entity_poly.type
_entity_poly.pdbx_seq_one_letter_code
_entity_poly.pdbx_strand_id
1 'polypeptide(L)' 'MPVNQIETQLEAITTTIAYLEKKGSCDPEVLKELKNERTRLLKELNVH' A
#
# COMPACT_ATOMS: atom_id res chain seq x y z
N MET A 1 -3.05 -3.09 22.68
CA MET A 1 -2.30 -4.09 21.89
C MET A 1 -1.24 -3.36 21.10
N PRO A 2 -0.03 -3.91 20.88
CA PRO A 2 0.94 -3.27 20.02
C PRO A 2 0.33 -3.22 18.61
N VAL A 3 0.11 -2.01 18.10
CA VAL A 3 -0.32 -1.81 16.72
C VAL A 3 0.81 -2.36 15.86
N ASN A 4 0.55 -3.41 15.09
CA ASN A 4 1.54 -3.97 14.18
C ASN A 4 1.81 -2.91 13.11
N GLN A 5 2.93 -2.19 13.25
CA GLN A 5 3.23 -1.01 12.43
C GLN A 5 3.21 -1.33 10.92
N ILE A 6 3.54 -2.57 10.57
CA ILE A 6 3.57 -3.05 9.19
C ILE A 6 2.13 -3.24 8.66
N GLU A 7 1.19 -3.71 9.47
CA GLU A 7 -0.23 -3.82 9.09
C GLU A 7 -0.85 -2.44 8.88
N THR A 8 -0.57 -1.48 9.77
CA THR A 8 -1.05 -0.09 9.61
C THR A 8 -0.48 0.57 8.35
N GLN A 9 0.79 0.32 8.03
CA GLN A 9 1.41 0.80 6.80
C GLN A 9 0.77 0.15 5.56
N LEU A 10 0.52 -1.16 5.60
CA LEU A 10 -0.13 -1.88 4.52
C LEU A 10 -1.55 -1.35 4.26
N GLU A 11 -2.31 -1.09 5.32
CA GLU A 11 -3.65 -0.50 5.25
C GLU A 11 -3.59 0.91 4.63
N ALA A 12 -2.71 1.77 5.13
CA ALA A 12 -2.54 3.13 4.63
C ALA A 12 -2.19 3.17 3.14
N ILE A 13 -1.27 2.31 2.68
CA ILE A 13 -0.89 2.22 1.27
C ILE A 13 -2.06 1.71 0.42
N THR A 14 -2.78 0.69 0.90
CA THR A 14 -3.93 0.12 0.17
C THR A 14 -5.05 1.16 0.00
N THR A 15 -5.37 1.91 1.06
CA THR A 15 -6.36 2.99 1.01
C THR A 15 -5.91 4.12 0.09
N THR A 16 -4.62 4.45 0.12
CA THR A 16 -4.05 5.50 -0.74
C THR A 16 -4.12 5.12 -2.22
N ILE A 17 -3.78 3.87 -2.58
CA ILE A 17 -3.93 3.36 -3.95
C ILE A 17 -5.39 3.48 -4.40
N ALA A 18 -6.34 2.99 -3.59
CA ALA A 18 -7.75 3.04 -3.93
C ALA A 18 -8.29 4.48 -4.10
N TYR A 19 -7.84 5.39 -3.24
CA TYR A 19 -8.17 6.81 -3.35
C TYR A 19 -7.64 7.43 -4.64
N LEU A 20 -6.39 7.12 -5.00
CA LEU A 20 -5.73 7.63 -6.20
C LEU A 20 -6.34 7.06 -7.49
N GLU A 21 -6.65 5.76 -7.52
CA GLU A 21 -7.34 5.11 -8.63
C GLU A 21 -8.75 5.69 -8.83
N LYS A 22 -9.47 5.99 -7.73
CA LYS A 22 -10.79 6.62 -7.79
C LYS A 22 -10.75 8.07 -8.26
N LYS A 23 -9.67 8.81 -7.96
CA LYS A 23 -9.52 10.22 -8.36
C LYS A 23 -9.26 10.40 -9.85
N GLY A 24 -8.87 9.34 -10.58
CA GLY A 24 -8.69 9.35 -12.04
C GLY A 24 -7.51 10.19 -12.57
N SER A 25 -6.82 10.92 -11.68
CA SER A 25 -5.65 11.75 -11.97
C SER A 25 -4.54 11.33 -11.01
N CYS A 26 -3.91 10.19 -11.31
CA CYS A 26 -2.73 9.77 -10.59
C CYS A 26 -1.69 9.29 -11.61
N ASP A 27 -0.46 9.73 -11.41
CA ASP A 27 0.67 9.31 -12.22
C ASP A 27 0.83 7.78 -12.13
N PRO A 28 0.87 7.09 -13.28
CA PRO A 28 1.00 5.63 -13.30
C PRO A 28 2.30 5.16 -12.65
N GLU A 29 3.33 6.01 -12.63
CA GLU A 29 4.60 5.76 -11.96
C GLU A 29 4.46 5.74 -10.43
N VAL A 30 3.72 6.69 -9.86
CA VAL A 30 3.44 6.76 -8.42
C VAL A 30 2.59 5.57 -7.98
N LEU A 31 1.58 5.19 -8.78
CA LEU A 31 0.78 3.98 -8.53
C LEU A 31 1.62 2.70 -8.56
N LYS A 32 2.61 2.63 -9.45
CA LYS A 32 3.52 1.49 -9.56
C LYS A 32 4.43 1.39 -8.33
N GLU A 33 4.98 2.51 -7.86
CA GLU A 33 5.78 2.53 -6.64
C GLU A 33 4.96 2.11 -5.41
N LEU A 34 3.75 2.66 -5.25
CA LEU A 34 2.85 2.26 -4.15
C LEU A 34 2.50 0.77 -4.18
N LYS A 35 2.28 0.19 -5.37
CA LYS A 35 2.04 -1.26 -5.52
C LYS A 35 3.29 -2.09 -5.20
N ASN A 36 4.48 -1.61 -5.53
CA ASN A 36 5.75 -2.26 -5.15
C ASN A 36 5.95 -2.24 -3.63
N GLU A 37 5.72 -1.09 -2.99
CA GLU A 37 5.84 -0.93 -1.54
C GLU A 37 4.84 -1.85 -0.81
N ARG A 38 3.58 -1.89 -1.26
CA ARG A 38 2.55 -2.84 -0.77
C ARG A 38 3.05 -4.29 -0.85
N THR A 39 3.64 -4.67 -1.98
CA THR A 39 4.14 -6.03 -2.19
C THR A 39 5.32 -6.35 -1.28
N ARG A 40 6.17 -5.36 -0.99
CA ARG A 40 7.29 -5.48 -0.07
C ARG A 40 6.80 -5.70 1.37
N LEU A 41 5.83 -4.90 1.83
CA LEU A 41 5.20 -5.05 3.15
C LEU A 41 4.49 -6.40 3.30
N LEU A 42 3.80 -6.90 2.26
CA LEU A 42 3.18 -8.23 2.28
C LEU A 42 4.21 -9.35 2.45
N LYS A 43 5.37 -9.24 1.78
CA LYS A 43 6.49 -10.18 1.98
C LYS A 43 7.05 -10.09 3.39
N GLU A 44 7.15 -8.88 3.95
CA GLU A 44 7.64 -8.66 5.33
C GLU A 44 6.68 -9.23 6.37
N LEU A 45 5.37 -9.11 6.16
CA LEU A 45 4.35 -9.74 6.99
C LEU A 45 4.29 -11.26 6.83
N ASN A 46 5.01 -11.82 5.85
CA ASN A 46 5.01 -13.24 5.50
C ASN A 46 3.61 -13.80 5.23
N VAL A 47 2.71 -12.94 4.73
CA VAL A 47 1.35 -13.29 4.35
C VAL A 47 1.40 -13.63 2.86
N HIS A 48 1.47 -14.92 2.56
CA HIS A 48 1.62 -15.48 1.21
C HIS A 48 0.28 -15.57 0.48
#